data_AF-A0A9E3CCS1-F1
#
_entry.id   AF-A0A9E3CCS1-F1
#
_cell.length_a   1.000
_cell.length_b   1.000
_cell.length_c   1.000
_cell.angle_alpha   90.00
_cell.angle_beta   90.00
_cell.angle_gamma   90.00
#
_symmetry.space_group_name_H-M   'P 1'
#
loop_
_entity.id
_entity.type
_entity.pdbx_description
1 polymer ?
#
loop_
_entity_poly.entity_id
_entity_poly.type
_entity_poly.pdbx_seq_one_letter_code
_entity_poly.pdbx_strand_id
1 'polypeptide(L)'
;MIVFEELHNSRAAQIQEAIALVRLHDHHALRHIALEGYRQDEAPIKSDWYDQAVTRADSRTGPAVELLKEGEISSAEFMKLAYADMKVDPIEKSADYNVEEPNPIPAFNGAVSILNRVALKSIPPQRIAPLVSRIRQIKQLQGAPRARAQSQLMQTILAGSPWAKATLASLRQVLSGQDVDLEHEVKLFNGIKQKAQAQGIVIDPKDEQALDQFLAFLQARQRASQTMAAAAGQIADQPDVSVLAMIVGEGHTHGVCQQLAAAGRPYALLQPKALANKQDPSSLSSTMSERKYHHLSIFSDDVLGRAAKKAFSNNGGTKKYPTVLNEEWLQGKATMYGYIDEITRRLLPESGGGSTGGNKNNSGNNNNGGGHGGGGGAGGGGGGTGNQPPWGFRNDDFRSRLVFIDPHGIRKVDHGRALIIRVTLNPDDPARRQTIYVKSARGRDADVPPGEKEPTERMLKDALHEVEAPERSYAEHPKGATHPGDEAGRIKISRETVAAFAASEGDAERAQVIRL
;
A
#
# COMPACT_ATOMS: atom_id res chain seq x y z
N MET A 1 -8.45 -14.76 -18.22
CA MET A 1 -7.83 -13.68 -17.40
C MET A 1 -8.63 -13.51 -16.12
N ILE A 2 -7.99 -13.15 -15.01
CA ILE A 2 -8.68 -12.79 -13.77
C ILE A 2 -8.43 -11.30 -13.52
N VAL A 3 -9.49 -10.50 -13.54
CA VAL A 3 -9.43 -9.05 -13.28
C VAL A 3 -9.75 -8.82 -11.81
N PHE A 4 -8.88 -8.15 -11.10
CA PHE A 4 -9.06 -7.69 -9.73
C PHE A 4 -9.38 -6.21 -9.76
N GLU A 5 -10.50 -5.84 -9.14
CA GLU A 5 -10.80 -4.46 -8.84
C GLU A 5 -10.10 -4.04 -7.56
N GLU A 6 -9.31 -2.97 -7.64
CA GLU A 6 -8.44 -2.47 -6.60
C GLU A 6 -8.97 -1.13 -6.06
N LEU A 7 -8.90 -0.98 -4.74
CA LEU A 7 -8.95 0.32 -4.09
C LEU A 7 -7.66 0.54 -3.32
N HIS A 8 -6.81 1.43 -3.83
CA HIS A 8 -5.42 1.61 -3.38
C HIS A 8 -5.27 1.98 -1.90
N ASN A 9 -6.32 2.53 -1.29
CA ASN A 9 -6.32 2.94 0.11
C ASN A 9 -6.94 1.89 1.06
N SER A 10 -7.56 0.79 0.59
CA SER A 10 -8.10 -0.24 1.47
C SER A 10 -7.09 -1.35 1.71
N ARG A 11 -6.53 -1.42 2.94
CA ARG A 11 -5.59 -2.49 3.31
C ARG A 11 -6.28 -3.85 3.33
N ALA A 12 -7.53 -3.92 3.80
CA ALA A 12 -8.29 -5.16 3.76
C ALA A 12 -8.51 -5.66 2.33
N ALA A 13 -8.83 -4.77 1.37
CA ALA A 13 -8.97 -5.15 -0.03
C ALA A 13 -7.67 -5.74 -0.59
N GLN A 14 -6.52 -5.08 -0.37
CA GLN A 14 -5.21 -5.54 -0.81
C GLN A 14 -4.84 -6.92 -0.24
N ILE A 15 -5.15 -7.17 1.04
CA ILE A 15 -4.90 -8.47 1.67
C ILE A 15 -5.83 -9.55 1.09
N GLN A 16 -7.11 -9.23 0.85
CA GLN A 16 -8.06 -10.15 0.22
C GLN A 16 -7.65 -10.51 -1.22
N GLU A 17 -7.15 -9.55 -1.99
CA GLU A 17 -6.55 -9.78 -3.30
C GLU A 17 -5.33 -10.69 -3.20
N ALA A 18 -4.40 -10.42 -2.28
CA ALA A 18 -3.23 -11.25 -2.06
C ALA A 18 -3.60 -12.70 -1.72
N ILE A 19 -4.63 -12.93 -0.89
CA ILE A 19 -5.14 -14.28 -0.61
C ILE A 19 -5.60 -14.97 -1.89
N ALA A 20 -6.34 -14.28 -2.75
CA ALA A 20 -6.80 -14.84 -4.01
C ALA A 20 -5.63 -15.11 -4.97
N LEU A 21 -4.66 -14.20 -5.06
CA LEU A 21 -3.46 -14.36 -5.89
C LEU A 21 -2.61 -15.55 -5.45
N VAL A 22 -2.43 -15.75 -4.13
CA VAL A 22 -1.74 -16.93 -3.57
C VAL A 22 -2.43 -18.23 -3.98
N ARG A 23 -3.77 -18.30 -3.87
CA ARG A 23 -4.53 -19.47 -4.31
C ARG A 23 -4.39 -19.73 -5.81
N LEU A 24 -4.44 -18.68 -6.63
CA LEU A 24 -4.24 -18.78 -8.07
C LEU A 24 -2.81 -19.22 -8.41
N HIS A 25 -1.81 -18.74 -7.67
CA HIS A 25 -0.42 -19.14 -7.83
C HIS A 25 -0.21 -20.62 -7.49
N ASP A 26 -0.73 -21.06 -6.34
CA ASP A 26 -0.50 -22.39 -5.79
C ASP A 26 -1.33 -23.48 -6.49
N HIS A 27 -2.52 -23.14 -7.00
CA HIS A 27 -3.46 -24.12 -7.56
C HIS A 27 -3.75 -23.95 -9.06
N HIS A 28 -3.43 -22.80 -9.64
CA HIS A 28 -3.81 -22.46 -11.02
C HIS A 28 -2.64 -21.94 -11.87
N ALA A 29 -1.39 -22.16 -11.44
CA ALA A 29 -0.19 -21.78 -12.18
C ALA A 29 -0.12 -20.30 -12.58
N LEU A 30 -0.73 -19.41 -11.79
CA LEU A 30 -0.57 -17.96 -11.97
C LEU A 30 0.90 -17.59 -11.77
N ARG A 31 1.52 -16.94 -12.76
CA ARG A 31 2.92 -16.44 -12.71
C ARG A 31 3.09 -14.99 -13.15
N HIS A 32 2.02 -14.40 -13.69
CA HIS A 32 2.04 -13.06 -14.26
C HIS A 32 0.93 -12.21 -13.64
N ILE A 33 1.30 -10.99 -13.24
CA ILE A 33 0.37 -9.96 -12.77
C ILE A 33 0.56 -8.73 -13.63
N ALA A 34 -0.43 -8.42 -14.45
CA ALA A 34 -0.56 -7.15 -15.14
C ALA A 34 -1.04 -6.08 -14.15
N LEU A 35 -0.29 -5.01 -13.96
CA LEU A 35 -0.51 -4.06 -12.86
C LEU A 35 -0.76 -2.62 -13.32
N GLU A 36 -1.91 -2.06 -12.97
CA GLU A 36 -2.18 -0.62 -13.07
C GLU A 36 -1.19 0.18 -12.20
N GLY A 37 -0.75 1.33 -12.69
CA GLY A 37 0.25 2.18 -12.05
C GLY A 37 1.67 1.84 -12.47
N TYR A 38 1.90 0.65 -13.04
CA TYR A 38 3.19 0.24 -13.55
C TYR A 38 3.32 0.49 -15.06
N ARG A 39 4.22 1.41 -15.44
CA ARG A 39 4.32 1.91 -16.82
C ARG A 39 5.39 1.22 -17.63
N GLN A 40 5.12 1.03 -18.93
CA GLN A 40 5.98 0.32 -19.88
C GLN A 40 7.31 1.05 -20.14
N ASP A 41 7.32 2.37 -19.93
CA ASP A 41 8.49 3.22 -20.05
C ASP A 41 9.23 3.47 -18.72
N GLU A 42 8.77 2.86 -17.62
CA GLU A 42 9.47 2.87 -16.33
C GLU A 42 10.51 1.76 -16.22
N ALA A 43 11.44 1.91 -15.26
CA ALA A 43 12.41 0.88 -14.95
C ALA A 43 11.70 -0.41 -14.46
N PRO A 44 12.21 -1.60 -14.83
CA PRO A 44 11.73 -2.86 -14.31
C PRO A 44 11.64 -2.90 -12.78
N ILE A 45 10.57 -3.47 -12.24
CA ILE A 45 10.46 -3.75 -10.80
C ILE A 45 11.54 -4.77 -10.41
N LYS A 46 12.35 -4.40 -9.42
CA LYS A 46 13.44 -5.23 -8.90
C LYS A 46 13.06 -5.83 -7.55
N SER A 47 13.41 -7.10 -7.35
CA SER A 47 13.22 -7.83 -6.09
C SER A 47 14.45 -8.64 -5.68
N ASP A 48 15.52 -8.64 -6.48
CA ASP A 48 16.79 -9.31 -6.23
C ASP A 48 17.49 -8.78 -4.95
N TRP A 49 17.29 -7.51 -4.64
CA TRP A 49 17.73 -6.92 -3.38
C TRP A 49 17.05 -7.58 -2.16
N TYR A 50 15.82 -8.09 -2.32
CA TYR A 50 15.07 -8.71 -1.22
C TYR A 50 15.61 -10.12 -0.90
N ASP A 51 16.14 -10.81 -1.91
CA ASP A 51 16.82 -12.11 -1.74
C ASP A 51 18.06 -11.98 -0.85
N GLN A 52 18.74 -10.84 -0.90
CA GLN A 52 19.89 -10.54 -0.05
C GLN A 52 19.47 -10.14 1.37
N ALA A 53 18.35 -9.44 1.50
CA ALA A 53 17.77 -9.02 2.76
C ALA A 53 17.22 -10.18 3.60
N VAL A 54 16.66 -11.20 2.93
CA VAL A 54 15.97 -12.31 3.55
C VAL A 54 16.62 -13.62 3.13
N THR A 55 17.64 -14.02 3.90
CA THR A 55 18.58 -15.09 3.55
C THR A 55 17.96 -16.48 3.48
N ARG A 56 16.77 -16.69 4.08
CA ARG A 56 16.04 -17.95 4.00
C ARG A 56 14.75 -17.80 3.19
N ALA A 57 14.52 -18.72 2.26
CA ALA A 57 13.33 -18.73 1.42
C ALA A 57 12.02 -18.81 2.23
N ASP A 58 12.03 -19.49 3.38
CA ASP A 58 10.87 -19.59 4.29
C ASP A 58 10.58 -18.30 5.07
N SER A 59 11.56 -17.41 5.19
CA SER A 59 11.42 -16.14 5.93
C SER A 59 10.93 -14.96 5.07
N ARG A 60 10.82 -15.12 3.74
CA ARG A 60 10.39 -14.05 2.81
C ARG A 60 8.97 -13.57 3.06
N THR A 61 8.08 -14.49 3.35
CA THR A 61 6.65 -14.19 3.43
C THR A 61 6.30 -13.31 4.62
N GLY A 62 6.98 -13.48 5.76
CA GLY A 62 6.70 -12.72 6.98
C GLY A 62 6.78 -11.21 6.80
N PRO A 63 7.97 -10.66 6.50
CA PRO A 63 8.13 -9.23 6.31
C PRO A 63 7.30 -8.69 5.14
N ALA A 64 7.12 -9.47 4.06
CA ALA A 64 6.26 -9.06 2.94
C ALA A 64 4.78 -8.95 3.34
N VAL A 65 4.26 -9.89 4.14
CA VAL A 65 2.89 -9.81 4.71
C VAL A 65 2.78 -8.59 5.61
N GLU A 66 3.79 -8.28 6.42
CA GLU A 66 3.73 -7.10 7.29
C GLU A 66 3.70 -5.80 6.50
N LEU A 67 4.53 -5.67 5.45
CA LEU A 67 4.51 -4.50 4.55
C LEU A 67 3.14 -4.34 3.86
N LEU A 68 2.54 -5.45 3.41
CA LEU A 68 1.19 -5.44 2.83
C LEU A 68 0.13 -5.05 3.87
N LYS A 69 0.21 -5.61 5.08
CA LYS A 69 -0.69 -5.32 6.20
C LYS A 69 -0.63 -3.87 6.63
N GLU A 70 0.56 -3.29 6.65
CA GLU A 70 0.77 -1.88 6.92
C GLU A 70 0.14 -1.02 5.81
N GLY A 71 0.14 -1.49 4.56
CA GLY A 71 -0.35 -0.76 3.38
C GLY A 71 0.76 -0.10 2.56
N GLU A 72 2.02 -0.42 2.87
CA GLU A 72 3.22 0.11 2.21
C GLU A 72 3.36 -0.40 0.78
N ILE A 73 3.01 -1.67 0.55
CA ILE A 73 3.07 -2.33 -0.76
C ILE A 73 1.68 -2.81 -1.20
N SER A 74 1.47 -2.98 -2.50
CA SER A 74 0.25 -3.58 -3.05
C SER A 74 0.26 -5.11 -3.01
N SER A 75 -0.88 -5.72 -3.31
CA SER A 75 -1.03 -7.17 -3.47
C SER A 75 -0.08 -7.75 -4.56
N ALA A 76 0.15 -7.01 -5.64
CA ALA A 76 1.09 -7.39 -6.70
C ALA A 76 2.55 -7.39 -6.24
N GLU A 77 2.94 -6.34 -5.53
CA GLU A 77 4.29 -6.18 -4.98
C GLU A 77 4.58 -7.23 -3.90
N PHE A 78 3.59 -7.53 -3.08
CA PHE A 78 3.64 -8.66 -2.14
C PHE A 78 3.93 -9.97 -2.88
N MET A 79 3.20 -10.30 -3.94
CA MET A 79 3.44 -11.53 -4.72
C MET A 79 4.85 -11.55 -5.30
N LYS A 80 5.37 -10.42 -5.78
CA LYS A 80 6.72 -10.31 -6.31
C LYS A 80 7.81 -10.54 -5.25
N LEU A 81 7.59 -10.09 -4.02
CA LEU A 81 8.52 -10.33 -2.91
C LEU A 81 8.43 -11.76 -2.38
N ALA A 82 7.22 -12.29 -2.21
CA ALA A 82 6.98 -13.60 -1.61
C ALA A 82 7.35 -14.77 -2.53
N TYR A 83 7.23 -14.62 -3.86
CA TYR A 83 7.40 -15.70 -4.83
C TYR A 83 8.39 -15.31 -5.93
N ALA A 84 9.54 -16.00 -6.00
CA ALA A 84 10.63 -15.67 -6.91
C ALA A 84 10.28 -15.86 -8.40
N ASP A 85 9.33 -16.74 -8.71
CA ASP A 85 8.83 -17.04 -10.05
C ASP A 85 7.70 -16.10 -10.50
N MET A 86 7.26 -15.17 -9.65
CA MET A 86 6.26 -14.17 -10.03
C MET A 86 6.87 -13.04 -10.86
N LYS A 87 6.17 -12.69 -11.94
CA LYS A 87 6.41 -11.52 -12.77
C LYS A 87 5.28 -10.50 -12.58
N VAL A 88 5.65 -9.23 -12.48
CA VAL A 88 4.73 -8.10 -12.50
C VAL A 88 5.00 -7.37 -13.81
N ASP A 89 3.99 -7.27 -14.65
CA ASP A 89 4.08 -6.78 -16.02
C ASP A 89 3.44 -5.38 -16.12
N PRO A 90 4.10 -4.42 -16.80
CA PRO A 90 3.58 -3.08 -16.97
C PRO A 90 2.48 -3.04 -18.05
N ILE A 91 1.34 -2.41 -17.72
CA ILE A 91 0.20 -2.31 -18.64
C ILE A 91 -0.22 -0.87 -18.96
N GLU A 92 0.49 0.11 -18.44
CA GLU A 92 0.23 1.53 -18.73
C GLU A 92 1.39 2.19 -19.49
N LYS A 93 1.16 3.39 -20.05
CA LYS A 93 2.22 4.22 -20.65
C LYS A 93 2.20 5.60 -20.01
N SER A 94 3.34 6.25 -19.83
CA SER A 94 3.36 7.65 -19.35
C SER A 94 2.54 8.58 -20.24
N ALA A 95 2.41 8.29 -21.54
CA ALA A 95 1.60 9.08 -22.46
C ALA A 95 0.11 9.15 -22.05
N ASP A 96 -0.41 8.13 -21.38
CA ASP A 96 -1.80 8.12 -20.88
C ASP A 96 -2.00 9.16 -19.75
N TYR A 97 -0.91 9.65 -19.15
CA TYR A 97 -0.84 10.57 -18.01
C TYR A 97 -0.44 12.00 -18.36
N ASN A 98 -0.31 12.33 -19.64
CA ASN A 98 0.07 13.68 -20.07
C ASN A 98 -1.02 14.74 -19.85
N VAL A 99 -2.19 14.36 -19.32
CA VAL A 99 -3.26 15.27 -18.93
C VAL A 99 -3.27 15.37 -17.42
N GLU A 100 -2.91 16.56 -16.91
CA GLU A 100 -2.96 16.85 -15.48
C GLU A 100 -4.40 16.77 -14.98
N GLU A 101 -4.59 16.12 -13.81
CA GLU A 101 -5.87 16.10 -13.11
C GLU A 101 -6.23 17.53 -12.68
N PRO A 102 -7.29 18.13 -13.25
CA PRO A 102 -7.70 19.46 -12.83
C PRO A 102 -8.45 19.35 -11.51
N ASN A 103 -8.50 20.44 -10.74
CA ASN A 103 -9.40 20.52 -9.60
C ASN A 103 -10.85 20.24 -10.10
N PRO A 104 -11.53 19.21 -9.60
CA PRO A 104 -12.85 18.85 -10.10
C PRO A 104 -13.91 19.91 -9.74
N ILE A 105 -13.75 20.62 -8.61
CA ILE A 105 -14.78 21.50 -8.04
C ILE A 105 -15.29 22.56 -9.02
N PRO A 106 -14.46 23.28 -9.79
CA PRO A 106 -14.91 24.15 -10.88
C PRO A 106 -15.83 23.46 -11.90
N ALA A 107 -15.47 22.26 -12.38
CA ALA A 107 -16.27 21.52 -13.37
C ALA A 107 -17.63 21.09 -12.80
N PHE A 108 -17.65 20.61 -11.55
CA PHE A 108 -18.90 20.27 -10.84
C PHE A 108 -19.79 21.50 -10.64
N ASN A 109 -19.23 22.63 -10.22
CA ASN A 109 -19.97 23.87 -10.07
C ASN A 109 -20.54 24.37 -11.40
N GLY A 110 -19.76 24.30 -12.48
CA GLY A 110 -20.20 24.61 -13.83
C GLY A 110 -21.32 23.69 -14.31
N ALA A 111 -21.20 22.38 -14.06
CA ALA A 111 -22.26 21.41 -14.34
C ALA A 111 -23.56 21.75 -13.59
N VAL A 112 -23.50 22.06 -12.29
CA VAL A 112 -24.68 22.46 -11.51
C VAL A 112 -25.29 23.77 -12.05
N SER A 113 -24.45 24.75 -12.41
CA SER A 113 -24.87 26.01 -13.04
C SER A 113 -25.67 25.75 -14.33
N ILE A 114 -25.17 24.88 -15.20
CA ILE A 114 -25.84 24.47 -16.45
C ILE A 114 -27.16 23.76 -16.15
N LEU A 115 -27.17 22.78 -15.24
CA LEU A 115 -28.38 22.02 -14.87
C LEU A 115 -29.49 22.95 -14.37
N ASN A 116 -29.15 23.99 -13.62
CA ASN A 116 -30.11 24.99 -13.16
C ASN A 116 -30.69 25.81 -14.31
N ARG A 117 -29.87 26.18 -15.31
CA ARG A 117 -30.34 26.88 -16.51
C ARG A 117 -31.25 25.99 -17.38
N VAL A 118 -30.90 24.71 -17.52
CA VAL A 118 -31.74 23.69 -18.20
C VAL A 118 -33.08 23.55 -17.51
N ALA A 119 -33.07 23.45 -16.17
CA ALA A 119 -34.28 23.35 -15.39
C ALA A 119 -35.14 24.60 -15.50
N LEU A 120 -34.56 25.80 -15.37
CA LEU A 120 -35.26 27.08 -15.53
C LEU A 120 -35.93 27.22 -16.91
N LYS A 121 -35.25 26.81 -17.99
CA LYS A 121 -35.81 26.87 -19.36
C LYS A 121 -36.95 25.88 -19.58
N SER A 122 -37.02 24.84 -18.74
CA SER A 122 -38.10 23.84 -18.77
C SER A 122 -39.34 24.28 -17.96
N ILE A 123 -39.26 25.38 -17.21
CA ILE A 123 -40.37 25.90 -16.41
C ILE A 123 -41.35 26.67 -17.30
N PRO A 124 -42.67 26.38 -17.24
CA PRO A 124 -43.67 27.13 -17.99
C PRO A 124 -43.62 28.64 -17.66
N PRO A 125 -43.83 29.54 -18.65
CA PRO A 125 -43.76 30.99 -18.42
C PRO A 125 -44.60 31.49 -17.24
N GLN A 126 -45.78 30.88 -17.01
CA GLN A 126 -46.68 31.29 -15.92
C GLN A 126 -46.08 31.07 -14.53
N ARG A 127 -45.10 30.17 -14.40
CA ARG A 127 -44.41 29.86 -13.13
C ARG A 127 -43.14 30.68 -12.91
N ILE A 128 -42.69 31.48 -13.89
CA ILE A 128 -41.46 32.27 -13.78
C ILE A 128 -41.64 33.46 -12.82
N ALA A 129 -42.74 34.21 -12.93
CA ALA A 129 -42.96 35.40 -12.09
C ALA A 129 -42.95 35.10 -10.57
N PRO A 130 -43.60 34.03 -10.07
CA PRO A 130 -43.49 33.61 -8.67
C PRO A 130 -42.04 33.29 -8.25
N LEU A 131 -41.24 32.65 -9.13
CA LEU A 131 -39.84 32.34 -8.83
C LEU A 131 -38.99 33.60 -8.71
N VAL A 132 -39.18 34.58 -9.59
CA VAL A 132 -38.49 35.88 -9.52
C VAL A 132 -38.82 36.60 -8.21
N SER A 133 -40.09 36.60 -7.79
CA SER A 133 -40.51 37.16 -6.50
C SER A 133 -39.79 36.48 -5.33
N ARG A 134 -39.76 35.14 -5.33
CA ARG A 134 -39.08 34.36 -4.30
C ARG A 134 -37.56 34.60 -4.26
N ILE A 135 -36.91 34.76 -5.42
CA ILE A 135 -35.49 35.14 -5.50
C ILE A 135 -35.25 36.49 -4.82
N ARG A 136 -36.11 37.49 -5.05
CA ARG A 136 -35.99 38.80 -4.39
C ARG A 136 -36.15 38.69 -2.87
N GLN A 137 -37.11 37.91 -2.39
CA GLN A 137 -37.31 37.66 -0.96
C GLN A 137 -36.08 36.99 -0.33
N ILE A 138 -35.51 35.98 -1.00
CA ILE A 138 -34.32 35.27 -0.53
C ILE A 138 -33.11 36.22 -0.39
N LYS A 139 -32.95 37.20 -1.29
CA LYS A 139 -31.88 38.20 -1.22
C LYS A 139 -31.94 39.06 0.04
N GLN A 140 -33.11 39.20 0.67
CA GLN A 140 -33.30 39.94 1.92
C GLN A 140 -32.97 39.11 3.18
N LEU A 141 -32.85 37.79 3.04
CA LEU A 141 -32.48 36.90 4.14
C LEU A 141 -30.96 36.88 4.34
N GLN A 142 -30.52 36.54 5.55
CA GLN A 142 -29.11 36.30 5.89
C GLN A 142 -28.96 34.98 6.66
N GLY A 143 -27.72 34.49 6.78
CA GLY A 143 -27.38 33.30 7.56
C GLY A 143 -28.14 32.03 7.18
N ALA A 144 -28.48 31.21 8.18
CA ALA A 144 -29.16 29.93 8.00
C ALA A 144 -30.54 30.03 7.29
N PRO A 145 -31.41 31.03 7.58
CA PRO A 145 -32.65 31.22 6.83
C PRO A 145 -32.44 31.39 5.32
N ARG A 146 -31.43 32.18 4.92
CA ARG A 146 -31.09 32.35 3.50
C ARG A 146 -30.68 31.03 2.86
N ALA A 147 -29.79 30.28 3.51
CA ALA A 147 -29.31 29.00 2.99
C ALA A 147 -30.46 27.98 2.81
N ARG A 148 -31.37 27.88 3.79
CA ARG A 148 -32.58 27.03 3.69
C ARG A 148 -33.48 27.45 2.53
N ALA A 149 -33.75 28.75 2.39
CA ALA A 149 -34.63 29.26 1.34
C ALA A 149 -34.00 29.12 -0.07
N GLN A 150 -32.68 29.28 -0.19
CA GLN A 150 -31.93 29.00 -1.41
C GLN A 150 -32.01 27.51 -1.80
N SER A 151 -31.86 26.61 -0.84
CA SER A 151 -31.99 25.16 -1.08
C SER A 151 -33.39 24.79 -1.56
N GLN A 152 -34.44 25.33 -0.93
CA GLN A 152 -35.84 25.12 -1.36
C GLN A 152 -36.13 25.68 -2.76
N LEU A 153 -35.61 26.88 -3.06
CA LEU A 153 -35.72 27.45 -4.40
C LEU A 153 -35.06 26.53 -5.43
N MET A 154 -33.87 26.02 -5.14
CA MET A 154 -33.14 25.12 -6.03
C MET A 154 -33.93 23.84 -6.31
N GLN A 155 -34.49 23.22 -5.27
CA GLN A 155 -35.36 22.05 -5.42
C GLN A 155 -36.60 22.35 -6.28
N THR A 156 -37.20 23.53 -6.12
CA THR A 156 -38.35 23.97 -6.92
C THR A 156 -37.98 24.15 -8.39
N ILE A 157 -36.83 24.75 -8.69
CA ILE A 157 -36.31 24.92 -10.05
C ILE A 157 -36.08 23.56 -10.69
N LEU A 158 -35.33 22.67 -10.02
CA LEU A 158 -35.00 21.35 -10.53
C LEU A 158 -36.22 20.45 -10.74
N ALA A 159 -37.29 20.64 -9.96
CA ALA A 159 -38.56 19.95 -10.19
C ALA A 159 -39.21 20.27 -11.55
N GLY A 160 -38.84 21.40 -12.18
CA GLY A 160 -39.26 21.76 -13.54
C GLY A 160 -38.61 20.93 -14.65
N SER A 161 -37.58 20.13 -14.35
CA SER A 161 -36.92 19.25 -15.32
C SER A 161 -36.55 17.91 -14.67
N PRO A 162 -37.34 16.84 -14.89
CA PRO A 162 -37.04 15.50 -14.37
C PRO A 162 -35.63 15.03 -14.76
N TRP A 163 -35.21 15.32 -15.99
CA TRP A 163 -33.86 15.01 -16.47
C TRP A 163 -32.78 15.76 -15.68
N ALA A 164 -32.93 17.07 -15.45
CA ALA A 164 -31.92 17.84 -14.69
C ALA A 164 -31.84 17.38 -13.22
N LYS A 165 -32.99 17.04 -12.63
CA LYS A 165 -33.07 16.48 -11.28
C LYS A 165 -32.34 15.14 -11.17
N ALA A 166 -32.57 14.22 -12.11
CA ALA A 166 -31.87 12.93 -12.15
C ALA A 166 -30.37 13.10 -12.38
N THR A 167 -29.99 13.95 -13.34
CA THR A 167 -28.59 14.25 -13.67
C THR A 167 -27.83 14.86 -12.49
N LEU A 168 -28.48 15.75 -11.71
CA LEU A 168 -27.88 16.27 -10.48
C LEU A 168 -27.70 15.19 -9.40
N ALA A 169 -28.61 14.22 -9.32
CA ALA A 169 -28.45 13.11 -8.39
C ALA A 169 -27.23 12.25 -8.77
N SER A 170 -27.07 11.90 -10.06
CA SER A 170 -25.87 11.22 -10.57
C SER A 170 -24.60 12.03 -10.31
N LEU A 171 -24.62 13.34 -10.59
CA LEU A 171 -23.47 14.22 -10.33
C LEU A 171 -23.06 14.24 -8.85
N ARG A 172 -24.03 14.18 -7.93
CA ARG A 172 -23.75 14.08 -6.49
C ARG A 172 -23.17 12.73 -6.11
N GLN A 173 -23.61 11.64 -6.74
CA GLN A 173 -23.02 10.32 -6.52
C GLN A 173 -21.54 10.33 -6.91
N VAL A 174 -21.21 10.83 -8.10
CA VAL A 174 -19.82 11.01 -8.55
C VAL A 174 -19.01 11.87 -7.57
N LEU A 175 -19.51 13.06 -7.23
CA LEU A 175 -18.79 13.98 -6.31
C LEU A 175 -18.55 13.37 -4.92
N SER A 176 -19.43 12.47 -4.48
CA SER A 176 -19.29 11.77 -3.19
C SER A 176 -18.43 10.51 -3.26
N GLY A 177 -17.84 10.19 -4.42
CA GLY A 177 -17.11 8.94 -4.66
C GLY A 177 -18.00 7.71 -4.55
N GLN A 178 -19.33 7.87 -4.67
CA GLN A 178 -20.24 6.73 -4.62
C GLN A 178 -20.34 5.99 -5.94
N ASP A 179 -19.99 6.67 -7.02
CA ASP A 179 -19.95 6.20 -8.38
C ASP A 179 -18.57 6.59 -8.92
N VAL A 180 -17.81 5.58 -9.32
CA VAL A 180 -16.41 5.69 -9.72
C VAL A 180 -16.22 5.24 -11.16
N ASP A 181 -17.31 4.89 -11.87
CA ASP A 181 -17.27 4.44 -13.25
C ASP A 181 -16.92 5.60 -14.20
N LEU A 182 -15.69 5.60 -14.71
CA LEU A 182 -15.19 6.62 -15.64
C LEU A 182 -16.06 6.74 -16.89
N GLU A 183 -16.57 5.62 -17.43
CA GLU A 183 -17.44 5.62 -18.60
C GLU A 183 -18.76 6.35 -18.31
N HIS A 184 -19.30 6.21 -17.10
CA HIS A 184 -20.48 6.93 -16.68
C HIS A 184 -20.19 8.42 -16.47
N GLU A 185 -19.08 8.78 -15.85
CA GLU A 185 -18.68 10.19 -15.67
C GLU A 185 -18.54 10.92 -17.02
N VAL A 186 -17.83 10.32 -17.98
CA VAL A 186 -17.68 10.89 -19.33
C VAL A 186 -19.03 11.11 -19.98
N LYS A 187 -19.94 10.13 -19.90
CA LYS A 187 -21.31 10.25 -20.45
C LYS A 187 -22.11 11.34 -19.73
N LEU A 188 -21.98 11.45 -18.41
CA LEU A 188 -22.68 12.42 -17.59
C LEU A 188 -22.30 13.85 -17.99
N PHE A 189 -21.01 14.17 -17.98
CA PHE A 189 -20.52 15.52 -18.30
C PHE A 189 -20.76 15.89 -19.77
N ASN A 190 -20.56 14.96 -20.72
CA ASN A 190 -20.93 15.20 -22.12
C ASN A 190 -22.43 15.42 -22.29
N GLY A 191 -23.26 14.62 -21.61
CA GLY A 191 -24.72 14.76 -21.64
C GLY A 191 -25.20 16.13 -21.13
N ILE A 192 -24.54 16.69 -20.11
CA ILE A 192 -24.79 18.05 -19.62
C ILE A 192 -24.49 19.10 -20.69
N LYS A 193 -23.31 19.03 -21.32
CA LYS A 193 -22.93 19.97 -22.39
C LYS A 193 -23.88 19.87 -23.59
N GLN A 194 -24.15 18.65 -24.06
CA GLN A 194 -25.03 18.40 -25.20
C GLN A 194 -26.46 18.90 -24.93
N LYS A 195 -26.98 18.71 -23.71
CA LYS A 195 -28.32 19.20 -23.35
C LYS A 195 -28.38 20.72 -23.34
N ALA A 196 -27.35 21.40 -22.84
CA ALA A 196 -27.28 22.85 -22.86
C ALA A 196 -27.27 23.40 -24.29
N GLN A 197 -26.46 22.81 -25.17
CA GLN A 197 -26.39 23.16 -26.59
C GLN A 197 -27.73 22.94 -27.30
N ALA A 198 -28.34 21.76 -27.13
CA ALA A 198 -29.64 21.43 -27.73
C ALA A 198 -30.77 22.38 -27.29
N GLN A 199 -30.67 22.94 -26.09
CA GLN A 199 -31.61 23.94 -25.59
C GLN A 199 -31.17 25.38 -25.87
N GLY A 200 -30.07 25.64 -26.58
CA GLY A 200 -29.58 27.00 -26.82
C GLY A 200 -29.31 27.78 -25.53
N ILE A 201 -28.74 27.12 -24.52
CA ILE A 201 -28.30 27.73 -23.27
C ILE A 201 -26.85 28.19 -23.46
N VAL A 202 -26.61 29.48 -23.26
CA VAL A 202 -25.26 30.03 -23.21
C VAL A 202 -24.58 29.56 -21.92
N ILE A 203 -23.47 28.85 -22.04
CA ILE A 203 -22.63 28.42 -20.93
C ILE A 203 -21.66 29.56 -20.61
N ASP A 204 -21.39 29.80 -19.33
CA ASP A 204 -20.36 30.78 -18.95
C ASP A 204 -18.99 30.27 -19.45
N PRO A 205 -18.15 31.11 -20.10
CA PRO A 205 -16.86 30.65 -20.63
C PRO A 205 -15.97 29.97 -19.59
N LYS A 206 -16.04 30.40 -18.32
CA LYS A 206 -15.28 29.76 -17.23
C LYS A 206 -15.83 28.37 -16.89
N ASP A 207 -17.15 28.23 -16.84
CA ASP A 207 -17.82 26.94 -16.61
C ASP A 207 -17.51 25.96 -17.75
N GLU A 208 -17.55 26.45 -19.00
CA GLU A 208 -17.23 25.66 -20.19
C GLU A 208 -15.77 25.18 -20.19
N GLN A 209 -14.82 26.10 -19.94
CA GLN A 209 -13.40 25.75 -19.84
C GLN A 209 -13.14 24.70 -18.75
N ALA A 210 -13.75 24.85 -17.56
CA ALA A 210 -13.57 23.90 -16.47
C ALA A 210 -14.13 22.51 -16.82
N LEU A 211 -15.32 22.47 -17.47
CA LEU A 211 -15.91 21.23 -17.95
C LEU A 211 -15.04 20.55 -19.01
N ASP A 212 -14.47 21.32 -19.94
CA ASP A 212 -13.62 20.79 -21.01
C ASP A 212 -12.30 20.24 -20.48
N GLN A 213 -11.68 20.92 -19.51
CA GLN A 213 -10.48 20.41 -18.84
C GLN A 213 -10.78 19.10 -18.11
N PHE A 214 -11.87 19.02 -17.35
CA PHE A 214 -12.24 17.81 -16.62
C PHE A 214 -12.64 16.67 -17.57
N LEU A 215 -13.40 16.96 -18.63
CA LEU A 215 -13.73 15.97 -19.67
C LEU A 215 -12.48 15.45 -20.39
N ALA A 216 -11.53 16.32 -20.72
CA ALA A 216 -10.28 15.91 -21.34
C ALA A 216 -9.48 14.96 -20.43
N PHE A 217 -9.46 15.23 -19.12
CA PHE A 217 -8.89 14.34 -18.12
C PHE A 217 -9.61 12.99 -18.09
N LEU A 218 -10.94 12.96 -17.92
CA LEU A 218 -11.71 11.71 -17.88
C LEU A 218 -11.55 10.88 -19.16
N GLN A 219 -11.54 11.52 -20.33
CA GLN A 219 -11.29 10.86 -21.61
C GLN A 219 -9.86 10.30 -21.72
N ALA A 220 -8.87 10.97 -21.12
CA ALA A 220 -7.52 10.42 -21.04
C ALA A 220 -7.48 9.17 -20.14
N ARG A 221 -8.17 9.18 -19.00
CA ARG A 221 -8.31 7.99 -18.13
C ARG A 221 -9.05 6.85 -18.85
N GLN A 222 -10.10 7.15 -19.60
CA GLN A 222 -10.80 6.15 -20.41
C GLN A 222 -9.90 5.52 -21.49
N ARG A 223 -9.02 6.31 -22.13
CA ARG A 223 -8.01 5.77 -23.05
C ARG A 223 -7.00 4.86 -22.32
N ALA A 224 -6.62 5.20 -21.09
CA ALA A 224 -5.76 4.34 -20.28
C ALA A 224 -6.39 2.96 -20.06
N SER A 225 -7.71 2.85 -19.83
CA SER A 225 -8.42 1.57 -19.75
C SER A 225 -8.24 0.72 -21.02
N GLN A 226 -8.20 1.34 -22.20
CA GLN A 226 -7.95 0.66 -23.48
C GLN A 226 -6.49 0.20 -23.59
N THR A 227 -5.53 1.06 -23.23
CA THR A 227 -4.11 0.71 -23.18
C THR A 227 -3.88 -0.50 -22.27
N MET A 228 -4.46 -0.47 -21.07
CA MET A 228 -4.36 -1.54 -20.08
C MET A 228 -4.92 -2.87 -20.59
N ALA A 229 -6.15 -2.87 -21.11
CA ALA A 229 -6.77 -4.09 -21.63
C ALA A 229 -6.00 -4.67 -22.83
N ALA A 230 -5.49 -3.80 -23.71
CA ALA A 230 -4.68 -4.23 -24.87
C ALA A 230 -3.34 -4.83 -24.43
N ALA A 231 -2.62 -4.19 -23.50
CA ALA A 231 -1.35 -4.67 -22.97
C ALA A 231 -1.53 -6.01 -22.22
N ALA A 232 -2.55 -6.11 -21.35
CA ALA A 232 -2.88 -7.36 -20.66
C ALA A 232 -3.24 -8.48 -21.66
N GLY A 233 -3.95 -8.15 -22.75
CA GLY A 233 -4.22 -9.10 -23.83
C GLY A 233 -2.95 -9.63 -24.50
N GLN A 234 -1.98 -8.76 -24.78
CA GLN A 234 -0.68 -9.14 -25.36
C GLN A 234 0.14 -10.03 -24.42
N ILE A 235 0.12 -9.75 -23.12
CA ILE A 235 0.78 -10.59 -22.11
C ILE A 235 0.10 -11.97 -22.06
N ALA A 236 -1.24 -12.00 -22.03
CA ALA A 236 -2.00 -13.25 -21.97
C ALA A 236 -1.84 -14.14 -23.22
N ASP A 237 -1.44 -13.58 -24.36
CA ASP A 237 -1.19 -14.35 -25.59
C ASP A 237 0.21 -14.97 -25.64
N GLN A 238 1.08 -14.68 -24.65
CA GLN A 238 2.42 -15.29 -24.58
C GLN A 238 2.31 -16.78 -24.24
N PRO A 239 3.14 -17.64 -24.88
CA PRO A 239 3.00 -19.10 -24.75
C PRO A 239 3.31 -19.62 -23.33
N ASP A 240 4.06 -18.89 -22.51
CA ASP A 240 4.36 -19.23 -21.12
C ASP A 240 3.30 -18.71 -20.12
N VAL A 241 2.28 -17.99 -20.57
CA VAL A 241 1.25 -17.39 -19.72
C VAL A 241 -0.03 -18.23 -19.74
N SER A 242 -0.15 -19.14 -18.78
CA SER A 242 -1.38 -19.96 -18.62
C SER A 242 -2.53 -19.19 -17.97
N VAL A 243 -2.21 -18.42 -16.92
CA VAL A 243 -3.16 -17.56 -16.20
C VAL A 243 -2.50 -16.20 -15.98
N LEU A 244 -3.23 -15.14 -16.35
CA LEU A 244 -2.88 -13.76 -16.07
C LEU A 244 -3.88 -13.18 -15.07
N ALA A 245 -3.36 -12.64 -13.97
CA ALA A 245 -4.09 -11.73 -13.11
C ALA A 245 -3.85 -10.29 -13.60
N MET A 246 -4.90 -9.48 -13.61
CA MET A 246 -4.85 -8.07 -13.95
C MET A 246 -5.42 -7.28 -12.78
N ILE A 247 -4.63 -6.40 -12.18
CA ILE A 247 -5.06 -5.57 -11.05
C ILE A 247 -5.26 -4.15 -11.58
N VAL A 248 -6.49 -3.65 -11.44
CA VAL A 248 -6.92 -2.33 -11.93
C VAL A 248 -7.71 -1.62 -10.86
N GLY A 249 -7.50 -0.32 -10.73
CA GLY A 249 -8.27 0.56 -9.86
C GLY A 249 -9.75 0.58 -10.26
N GLU A 250 -10.61 0.77 -9.26
CA GLU A 250 -12.08 0.81 -9.41
C GLU A 250 -12.58 1.68 -10.57
N GLY A 251 -11.88 2.79 -10.84
CA GLY A 251 -12.25 3.69 -11.94
C GLY A 251 -12.09 3.08 -13.33
N HIS A 252 -11.17 2.13 -13.48
CA HIS A 252 -10.83 1.51 -14.76
C HIS A 252 -11.51 0.15 -14.98
N THR A 253 -12.04 -0.48 -13.92
CA THR A 253 -12.60 -1.84 -13.98
C THR A 253 -13.63 -2.02 -15.09
N HIS A 254 -14.62 -1.13 -15.17
CA HIS A 254 -15.72 -1.25 -16.14
C HIS A 254 -15.20 -1.15 -17.57
N GLY A 255 -14.45 -0.09 -17.88
CA GLY A 255 -13.81 0.11 -19.17
C GLY A 255 -12.94 -1.07 -19.60
N VAL A 256 -12.05 -1.56 -18.71
CA VAL A 256 -11.19 -2.72 -18.99
C VAL A 256 -12.01 -3.96 -19.30
N CYS A 257 -13.00 -4.30 -18.47
CA CYS A 257 -13.87 -5.45 -18.69
C CYS A 257 -14.62 -5.36 -20.03
N GLN A 258 -15.11 -4.17 -20.37
CA GLN A 258 -15.77 -3.93 -21.66
C GLN A 258 -14.82 -4.17 -22.84
N GLN A 259 -13.57 -3.70 -22.75
CA GLN A 259 -12.57 -3.92 -23.80
C GLN A 259 -12.20 -5.41 -23.94
N LEU A 260 -12.04 -6.13 -22.83
CA LEU A 260 -11.79 -7.58 -22.84
C LEU A 260 -12.95 -8.34 -23.48
N ALA A 261 -14.19 -8.02 -23.11
CA ALA A 261 -15.38 -8.60 -23.70
C ALA A 261 -15.47 -8.34 -25.22
N ALA A 262 -15.24 -7.08 -25.63
CA ALA A 262 -15.27 -6.69 -27.04
C ALA A 262 -14.19 -7.39 -27.87
N ALA A 263 -13.03 -7.70 -27.27
CA ALA A 263 -11.97 -8.49 -27.87
C ALA A 263 -12.22 -10.01 -27.84
N GLY A 264 -13.37 -10.47 -27.34
CA GLY A 264 -13.69 -11.90 -27.21
C GLY A 264 -12.80 -12.65 -26.21
N ARG A 265 -12.18 -11.93 -25.25
CA ARG A 265 -11.26 -12.53 -24.28
C ARG A 265 -12.02 -12.98 -23.03
N PRO A 266 -11.97 -14.27 -22.64
CA PRO A 266 -12.59 -14.73 -21.41
C PRO A 266 -11.95 -14.10 -20.18
N TYR A 267 -12.77 -13.52 -19.32
CA TYR A 267 -12.34 -12.97 -18.05
C TYR A 267 -13.32 -13.28 -16.92
N ALA A 268 -12.82 -13.24 -15.69
CA ALA A 268 -13.62 -13.18 -14.48
C ALA A 268 -13.23 -11.93 -13.69
N LEU A 269 -14.21 -11.18 -13.20
CA LEU A 269 -14.01 -10.06 -12.31
C LEU A 269 -14.09 -10.53 -10.86
N LEU A 270 -13.07 -10.24 -10.06
CA LEU A 270 -13.03 -10.46 -8.62
C LEU A 270 -13.01 -9.11 -7.91
N GLN A 271 -14.01 -8.90 -7.06
CA GLN A 271 -14.11 -7.71 -6.23
C GLN A 271 -13.90 -8.13 -4.77
N PRO A 272 -12.89 -7.56 -4.07
CA PRO A 272 -12.73 -7.77 -2.64
C PRO A 272 -13.99 -7.37 -1.88
N LYS A 273 -14.35 -8.14 -0.84
CA LYS A 273 -15.51 -7.84 0.01
C LYS A 273 -15.36 -6.49 0.71
N ALA A 274 -14.12 -6.10 1.02
CA ALA A 274 -13.82 -4.81 1.62
C ALA A 274 -14.34 -3.62 0.77
N LEU A 275 -14.38 -3.76 -0.56
CA LEU A 275 -14.91 -2.71 -1.45
C LEU A 275 -16.42 -2.50 -1.31
N ALA A 276 -17.16 -3.51 -0.87
CA ALA A 276 -18.60 -3.38 -0.63
C ALA A 276 -18.91 -2.48 0.57
N ASN A 277 -17.94 -2.27 1.48
CA ASN A 277 -18.12 -1.46 2.68
C ASN A 277 -17.44 -0.09 2.53
N LYS A 278 -18.23 0.94 2.20
CA LYS A 278 -17.72 2.32 2.04
C LYS A 278 -17.20 2.97 3.33
N GLN A 279 -17.38 2.33 4.48
CA GLN A 279 -16.85 2.78 5.77
C GLN A 279 -15.85 1.76 6.33
N ASP A 280 -14.96 1.28 5.47
CA ASP A 280 -13.95 0.31 5.86
C ASP A 280 -12.91 0.95 6.82
N PRO A 281 -12.91 0.58 8.12
CA PRO A 281 -11.94 1.11 9.10
C PRO A 281 -10.51 0.69 8.79
N SER A 282 -10.32 -0.24 7.85
CA SER A 282 -9.02 -0.66 7.35
C SER A 282 -8.37 0.36 6.41
N SER A 283 -9.13 1.34 5.93
CA SER A 283 -8.65 2.30 4.93
C SER A 283 -7.51 3.17 5.47
N LEU A 284 -6.57 3.51 4.60
CA LEU A 284 -5.53 4.50 4.85
C LEU A 284 -6.18 5.87 5.10
N SER A 285 -5.61 6.65 6.01
CA SER A 285 -5.99 8.06 6.16
C SER A 285 -5.65 8.86 4.90
N SER A 286 -6.23 10.05 4.73
CA SER A 286 -5.89 10.95 3.63
C SER A 286 -4.39 11.25 3.60
N THR A 287 -3.77 11.50 4.76
CA THR A 287 -2.33 11.75 4.89
C THR A 287 -1.49 10.54 4.49
N MET A 288 -1.87 9.33 4.91
CA MET A 288 -1.18 8.10 4.51
C MET A 288 -1.28 7.87 3.01
N SER A 289 -2.46 8.11 2.43
CA SER A 289 -2.70 7.98 1.00
C SER A 289 -1.86 8.99 0.21
N GLU A 290 -1.85 10.27 0.61
CA GLU A 290 -1.02 11.33 0.04
C GLU A 290 0.48 10.98 0.06
N ARG A 291 0.97 10.41 1.16
CA ARG A 291 2.36 9.97 1.25
C ARG A 291 2.66 8.83 0.28
N LYS A 292 1.76 7.86 0.18
CA LYS A 292 1.89 6.76 -0.79
C LYS A 292 1.92 7.29 -2.23
N TYR A 293 1.07 8.28 -2.57
CA TYR A 293 1.10 8.98 -3.86
C TYR A 293 2.45 9.67 -4.14
N HIS A 294 3.17 10.07 -3.09
CA HIS A 294 4.48 10.70 -3.20
C HIS A 294 5.66 9.73 -3.05
N HIS A 295 5.41 8.41 -3.12
CA HIS A 295 6.43 7.36 -2.94
C HIS A 295 7.16 7.51 -1.60
N LEU A 296 6.43 7.89 -0.55
CA LEU A 296 6.93 7.95 0.80
C LEU A 296 6.28 6.82 1.61
N SER A 297 7.00 6.30 2.61
CA SER A 297 6.39 5.42 3.61
C SER A 297 5.12 6.07 4.14
N ILE A 298 4.04 5.30 4.24
CA ILE A 298 2.74 5.81 4.70
C ILE A 298 2.81 6.37 6.13
N PHE A 299 3.79 5.93 6.92
CA PHE A 299 4.07 6.47 8.25
C PHE A 299 4.98 7.69 8.15
N SER A 300 4.52 8.84 8.66
CA SER A 300 5.32 10.08 8.72
C SER A 300 5.90 10.38 10.09
N ASP A 301 5.20 9.98 11.14
CA ASP A 301 5.36 10.55 12.48
C ASP A 301 5.83 9.52 13.51
N ASP A 302 6.04 8.27 13.12
CA ASP A 302 6.73 7.31 13.98
C ASP A 302 8.26 7.44 13.81
N VAL A 303 9.00 6.83 14.73
CA VAL A 303 10.47 6.85 14.69
C VAL A 303 11.00 6.33 13.35
N LEU A 304 10.37 5.25 12.84
CA LEU A 304 10.79 4.62 11.60
C LEU A 304 10.51 5.52 10.39
N GLY A 305 9.33 6.12 10.28
CA GLY A 305 8.95 7.05 9.22
C GLY A 305 9.81 8.30 9.22
N ARG A 306 10.13 8.87 10.39
CA ARG A 306 11.06 10.01 10.49
C ARG A 306 12.48 9.64 10.07
N ALA A 307 12.99 8.50 10.56
CA ALA A 307 14.32 8.02 10.23
C ALA A 307 14.41 7.70 8.73
N ALA A 308 13.41 7.02 8.17
CA ALA A 308 13.31 6.69 6.76
C ALA A 308 13.20 7.95 5.89
N LYS A 309 12.38 8.93 6.27
CA LYS A 309 12.30 10.22 5.56
C LYS A 309 13.68 10.88 5.51
N LYS A 310 14.37 11.03 6.64
CA LYS A 310 15.68 11.69 6.68
C LYS A 310 16.76 10.88 5.96
N ALA A 311 16.69 9.56 6.03
CA ALA A 311 17.63 8.65 5.40
C ALA A 311 17.39 8.56 3.88
N PHE A 312 16.16 8.60 3.38
CA PHE A 312 15.81 8.14 2.03
C PHE A 312 15.01 9.12 1.18
N SER A 313 14.72 10.33 1.65
CA SER A 313 13.90 11.28 0.90
C SER A 313 14.55 11.69 -0.43
N ASN A 314 13.91 11.29 -1.53
CA ASN A 314 14.11 11.83 -2.86
C ASN A 314 13.03 12.89 -3.13
N ASN A 315 13.41 14.06 -3.66
CA ASN A 315 12.51 15.19 -3.95
C ASN A 315 11.71 15.01 -5.27
N GLY A 316 11.58 13.78 -5.78
CA GLY A 316 10.94 13.52 -7.07
C GLY A 316 9.52 12.99 -6.90
N GLY A 317 8.56 13.86 -6.62
CA GLY A 317 7.15 13.43 -6.59
C GLY A 317 6.63 13.18 -8.00
N THR A 318 6.23 11.95 -8.32
CA THR A 318 5.28 11.70 -9.42
C THR A 318 3.85 11.63 -8.85
N LYS A 319 2.82 11.85 -9.68
CA LYS A 319 1.43 12.05 -9.24
C LYS A 319 0.54 10.78 -9.29
N LYS A 320 1.08 9.56 -9.22
CA LYS A 320 0.28 8.32 -9.12
C LYS A 320 0.97 7.34 -8.16
N TYR A 321 0.35 6.19 -7.89
CA TYR A 321 0.94 5.05 -7.19
C TYR A 321 1.74 4.17 -8.17
N PRO A 322 2.98 4.49 -8.60
CA PRO A 322 3.81 3.44 -9.14
C PRO A 322 4.22 2.52 -7.99
N THR A 323 4.66 1.33 -8.36
CA THR A 323 5.26 0.39 -7.43
C THR A 323 6.42 1.03 -6.68
N VAL A 324 6.44 0.81 -5.37
CA VAL A 324 7.45 1.31 -4.44
C VAL A 324 8.61 0.31 -4.24
N LEU A 325 8.58 -0.89 -4.85
CA LEU A 325 9.67 -1.88 -4.75
C LEU A 325 11.06 -1.37 -5.16
N ASN A 326 11.11 -0.35 -6.02
CA ASN A 326 12.37 0.27 -6.45
C ASN A 326 12.83 1.41 -5.52
N GLU A 327 12.04 1.80 -4.53
CA GLU A 327 12.34 2.93 -3.64
C GLU A 327 13.29 2.53 -2.50
N GLU A 328 14.32 3.35 -2.27
CA GLU A 328 15.35 3.06 -1.26
C GLU A 328 14.77 2.95 0.15
N TRP A 329 13.74 3.74 0.48
CA TRP A 329 13.13 3.69 1.81
C TRP A 329 12.46 2.36 2.08
N LEU A 330 11.77 1.79 1.08
CA LEU A 330 11.10 0.52 1.22
C LEU A 330 12.13 -0.60 1.28
N GLN A 331 13.13 -0.57 0.40
CA GLN A 331 14.24 -1.53 0.41
C GLN A 331 14.96 -1.54 1.76
N GLY A 332 15.24 -0.36 2.32
CA GLY A 332 15.84 -0.22 3.64
C GLY A 332 14.95 -0.78 4.74
N LYS A 333 13.66 -0.45 4.74
CA LYS A 333 12.69 -0.95 5.74
C LYS A 333 12.54 -2.48 5.68
N ALA A 334 12.34 -3.03 4.50
CA ALA A 334 12.22 -4.46 4.26
C ALA A 334 13.50 -5.23 4.63
N THR A 335 14.68 -4.68 4.31
CA THR A 335 15.98 -5.25 4.70
C THR A 335 16.15 -5.30 6.21
N MET A 336 15.82 -4.18 6.87
CA MET A 336 15.87 -4.10 8.32
C MET A 336 14.93 -5.12 8.98
N TYR A 337 13.71 -5.28 8.47
CA TYR A 337 12.76 -6.29 8.95
C TYR A 337 13.34 -7.71 8.82
N GLY A 338 13.90 -8.05 7.64
CA GLY A 338 14.55 -9.34 7.42
C GLY A 338 15.69 -9.62 8.39
N TYR A 339 16.59 -8.64 8.61
CA TYR A 339 17.71 -8.80 9.53
C TYR A 339 17.26 -8.94 10.99
N ILE A 340 16.32 -8.12 11.46
CA ILE A 340 15.81 -8.19 12.83
C ILE A 340 15.14 -9.54 13.08
N ASP A 341 14.35 -10.04 12.13
CA ASP A 341 13.69 -11.33 12.23
C ASP A 341 14.70 -12.48 12.34
N GLU A 342 15.70 -12.53 11.45
CA GLU A 342 16.74 -13.56 11.48
C GLU A 342 17.55 -13.54 12.79
N ILE A 343 17.96 -12.34 13.24
CA ILE A 343 18.67 -12.15 14.51
C ILE A 343 17.81 -12.65 15.68
N THR A 344 16.55 -12.23 15.74
CA THR A 344 15.63 -12.59 16.82
C THR A 344 15.42 -14.10 16.87
N ARG A 345 15.19 -14.73 15.72
CA ARG A 345 14.96 -16.16 15.62
C ARG A 345 16.18 -16.97 16.06
N ARG A 346 17.38 -16.55 15.65
CA ARG A 346 18.61 -17.29 15.95
C ARG A 346 19.07 -17.14 17.40
N LEU A 347 18.82 -16.00 18.04
CA LEU A 347 19.36 -15.72 19.38
C LEU A 347 18.40 -15.98 20.54
N LEU A 348 17.09 -15.99 20.28
CA LEU A 348 16.08 -16.22 21.30
C LEU A 348 15.48 -17.62 21.17
N PRO A 349 15.37 -18.37 22.28
CA PRO A 349 14.78 -19.70 22.27
C PRO A 349 13.31 -19.66 21.85
N GLU A 350 12.81 -20.77 21.30
CA GLU A 350 11.38 -20.94 21.04
C GLU A 350 10.57 -20.88 22.35
N SER A 351 9.46 -20.17 22.31
CA SER A 351 8.66 -19.79 23.49
C SER A 351 8.03 -20.98 24.23
N GLY A 352 7.97 -22.17 23.62
CA GLY A 352 7.30 -23.36 24.14
C GLY A 352 8.22 -24.49 24.64
N GLY A 353 9.54 -24.29 24.62
CA GLY A 353 10.50 -25.29 25.09
C GLY A 353 10.59 -25.36 26.63
N GLY A 354 9.55 -25.90 27.28
CA GLY A 354 9.64 -26.31 28.68
C GLY A 354 10.90 -27.13 28.88
N SER A 355 11.76 -26.67 29.80
CA SER A 355 13.00 -27.31 30.22
C SER A 355 12.80 -28.80 30.50
N THR A 356 12.93 -29.64 29.48
CA THR A 356 13.11 -31.07 29.66
C THR A 356 14.57 -31.29 29.99
N GLY A 357 14.83 -31.50 31.28
CA GLY A 357 15.96 -32.25 31.82
C GLY A 357 17.34 -31.91 31.24
N GLY A 358 18.12 -31.16 32.02
CA GLY A 358 19.52 -30.89 31.72
C GLY A 358 20.31 -32.13 31.30
N ASN A 359 20.85 -32.10 30.08
CA ASN A 359 21.94 -32.98 29.72
C ASN A 359 23.25 -32.31 30.14
N LYS A 360 23.57 -32.42 31.43
CA LYS A 360 24.95 -32.30 31.92
C LYS A 360 25.72 -33.49 31.37
N ASN A 361 26.29 -33.37 30.18
CA ASN A 361 27.40 -34.21 29.75
C ASN A 361 28.15 -33.52 28.61
N ASN A 362 29.06 -32.62 28.99
CA ASN A 362 30.28 -32.46 28.20
C ASN A 362 31.43 -32.00 29.12
N SER A 363 32.02 -32.96 29.82
CA SER A 363 33.36 -32.84 30.39
C SER A 363 34.01 -34.21 30.38
N GLY A 364 35.13 -34.32 29.65
CA GLY A 364 36.05 -35.44 29.69
C GLY A 364 35.77 -36.54 28.67
N ASN A 365 36.60 -36.66 27.64
CA ASN A 365 37.77 -37.53 27.80
C ASN A 365 38.81 -37.31 26.70
N ASN A 366 40.06 -37.21 27.14
CA ASN A 366 41.25 -37.41 26.33
C ASN A 366 41.20 -38.78 25.65
N ASN A 367 41.71 -38.87 24.41
CA ASN A 367 42.62 -39.97 24.13
C ASN A 367 43.75 -39.53 23.19
N ASN A 368 44.93 -39.70 23.76
CA ASN A 368 46.25 -39.56 23.17
C ASN A 368 46.64 -40.93 22.60
N GLY A 369 47.19 -41.00 21.40
CA GLY A 369 47.85 -42.22 20.92
C GLY A 369 48.02 -42.35 19.41
N GLY A 370 49.27 -42.28 18.95
CA GLY A 370 49.74 -43.02 17.77
C GLY A 370 50.04 -42.16 16.53
N GLY A 371 51.27 -41.67 16.42
CA GLY A 371 51.75 -40.93 15.25
C GLY A 371 52.23 -41.79 14.08
N HIS A 372 52.52 -41.10 12.96
CA HIS A 372 53.57 -41.30 11.94
C HIS A 372 53.55 -39.99 11.10
N GLY A 373 54.58 -39.12 11.17
CA GLY A 373 55.63 -38.97 10.14
C GLY A 373 55.06 -38.70 8.73
N GLY A 374 55.31 -37.63 7.99
CA GLY A 374 56.17 -36.45 8.07
C GLY A 374 56.04 -35.70 6.73
N GLY A 375 56.42 -34.42 6.65
CA GLY A 375 56.45 -33.67 5.39
C GLY A 375 56.08 -32.21 5.55
N GLY A 376 57.09 -31.36 5.64
CA GLY A 376 56.99 -29.93 5.90
C GLY A 376 56.49 -29.09 4.73
N GLY A 377 55.87 -27.96 5.08
CA GLY A 377 55.44 -26.90 4.19
C GLY A 377 55.02 -25.68 5.01
N ALA A 378 56.01 -24.97 5.53
CA ALA A 378 55.83 -23.74 6.30
C ALA A 378 55.50 -22.54 5.39
N GLY A 379 54.59 -21.68 5.84
CA GLY A 379 54.53 -20.29 5.36
C GLY A 379 53.19 -19.58 5.55
N GLY A 380 52.96 -18.96 6.72
CA GLY A 380 52.17 -17.72 6.78
C GLY A 380 50.79 -17.74 7.47
N GLY A 381 50.59 -18.52 8.53
CA GLY A 381 49.44 -18.38 9.42
C GLY A 381 49.61 -17.25 10.44
N GLY A 382 49.09 -16.06 10.13
CA GLY A 382 48.88 -14.97 11.08
C GLY A 382 47.50 -15.09 11.72
N GLY A 383 47.42 -15.84 12.83
CA GLY A 383 46.20 -15.99 13.62
C GLY A 383 45.81 -14.70 14.34
N GLY A 384 44.75 -14.05 13.86
CA GLY A 384 44.04 -12.99 14.57
C GLY A 384 42.74 -13.54 15.18
N THR A 385 42.81 -14.16 16.35
CA THR A 385 41.63 -14.62 17.13
C THR A 385 40.93 -13.48 17.89
N GLY A 386 41.11 -12.23 17.48
CA GLY A 386 40.78 -11.06 18.31
C GLY A 386 39.43 -10.39 18.06
N ASN A 387 38.68 -10.75 17.01
CA ASN A 387 37.50 -9.95 16.65
C ASN A 387 36.37 -10.75 15.96
N GLN A 388 36.16 -12.01 16.36
CA GLN A 388 34.96 -12.73 15.92
C GLN A 388 33.74 -12.13 16.64
N PRO A 389 32.67 -11.77 15.90
CA PRO A 389 31.44 -11.29 16.51
C PRO A 389 30.84 -12.29 17.48
N PRO A 390 30.12 -11.80 18.51
CA PRO A 390 29.37 -12.68 19.37
C PRO A 390 28.32 -13.45 18.55
N TRP A 391 27.84 -14.56 19.13
CA TRP A 391 26.72 -15.33 18.60
C TRP A 391 26.96 -16.10 17.29
N GLY A 392 28.20 -16.14 16.80
CA GLY A 392 28.58 -16.88 15.60
C GLY A 392 28.14 -16.21 14.29
N PHE A 393 27.91 -14.90 14.32
CA PHE A 393 27.76 -14.08 13.12
C PHE A 393 29.13 -13.63 12.60
N ARG A 394 29.22 -13.24 11.34
CA ARG A 394 30.33 -12.47 10.76
C ARG A 394 30.01 -10.98 10.84
N ASN A 395 31.04 -10.13 10.82
CA ASN A 395 30.87 -8.67 10.93
C ASN A 395 29.94 -8.09 9.86
N ASP A 396 29.90 -8.70 8.67
CA ASP A 396 29.11 -8.23 7.53
C ASP A 396 27.84 -9.06 7.26
N ASP A 397 27.46 -9.99 8.14
CA ASP A 397 26.26 -10.83 7.92
C ASP A 397 24.97 -10.00 7.78
N PHE A 398 24.93 -8.80 8.39
CA PHE A 398 23.79 -7.90 8.38
C PHE A 398 24.15 -6.52 7.82
N ARG A 399 24.88 -6.51 6.70
CA ARG A 399 25.26 -5.28 5.99
C ARG A 399 24.73 -5.26 4.56
N SER A 400 24.02 -4.19 4.23
CA SER A 400 23.67 -3.81 2.87
C SER A 400 24.03 -2.33 2.65
N ARG A 401 23.83 -1.84 1.43
CA ARG A 401 23.96 -0.42 1.09
C ARG A 401 23.06 0.48 1.96
N LEU A 402 21.90 -0.03 2.37
CA LEU A 402 20.84 0.76 3.02
C LEU A 402 20.74 0.51 4.52
N VAL A 403 21.19 -0.66 5.01
CA VAL A 403 21.05 -1.07 6.41
C VAL A 403 22.30 -1.77 6.88
N PHE A 404 22.75 -1.41 8.09
CA PHE A 404 23.80 -2.13 8.80
C PHE A 404 23.39 -2.38 10.25
N ILE A 405 23.55 -3.63 10.69
CA ILE A 405 23.45 -4.03 12.09
C ILE A 405 24.78 -4.62 12.50
N ASP A 406 25.46 -3.96 13.44
CA ASP A 406 26.69 -4.46 14.02
C ASP A 406 26.37 -5.63 14.97
N PRO A 407 26.82 -6.87 14.69
CA PRO A 407 26.49 -8.00 15.56
C PRO A 407 27.07 -7.86 16.98
N HIS A 408 28.14 -7.07 17.16
CA HIS A 408 28.71 -6.77 18.48
C HIS A 408 27.80 -5.85 19.32
N GLY A 409 26.93 -5.08 18.66
CA GLY A 409 25.96 -4.20 19.30
C GLY A 409 24.67 -4.91 19.74
N ILE A 410 24.53 -6.23 19.52
CA ILE A 410 23.33 -6.99 19.89
C ILE A 410 23.41 -7.43 21.35
N ARG A 411 22.40 -7.06 22.15
CA ARG A 411 22.38 -7.34 23.59
C ARG A 411 21.07 -8.01 24.01
N LYS A 412 21.16 -9.05 24.84
CA LYS A 412 20.00 -9.71 25.47
C LYS A 412 19.47 -8.87 26.63
N VAL A 413 18.16 -8.63 26.67
CA VAL A 413 17.43 -7.93 27.74
C VAL A 413 16.21 -8.75 28.20
N ASP A 414 15.47 -8.26 29.20
CA ASP A 414 14.28 -8.92 29.76
C ASP A 414 14.51 -10.39 30.17
N HIS A 415 15.63 -10.65 30.85
CA HIS A 415 16.09 -12.00 31.22
C HIS A 415 16.38 -12.90 30.01
N GLY A 416 16.85 -12.31 28.92
CA GLY A 416 17.17 -13.04 27.69
C GLY A 416 15.97 -13.39 26.82
N ARG A 417 14.81 -12.77 27.08
CA ARG A 417 13.58 -12.95 26.29
C ARG A 417 13.40 -11.90 25.18
N ALA A 418 14.25 -10.88 25.17
CA ALA A 418 14.27 -9.85 24.15
C ALA A 418 15.71 -9.45 23.81
N LEU A 419 15.87 -8.77 22.68
CA LEU A 419 17.12 -8.21 22.20
C LEU A 419 17.00 -6.70 22.07
N ILE A 420 18.10 -6.00 22.32
CA ILE A 420 18.31 -4.63 21.84
C ILE A 420 19.28 -4.70 20.68
N ILE A 421 18.89 -4.09 19.56
CA ILE A 421 19.60 -4.12 18.29
C ILE A 421 19.79 -2.68 17.82
N ARG A 422 21.04 -2.27 17.61
CA ARG A 422 21.37 -0.99 17.00
C ARG A 422 21.35 -1.12 15.48
N VAL A 423 20.52 -0.33 14.81
CA VAL A 423 20.38 -0.33 13.35
C VAL A 423 20.91 1.00 12.80
N THR A 424 21.78 0.93 11.81
CA THR A 424 22.27 2.09 11.06
C THR A 424 21.66 2.09 9.66
N LEU A 425 20.88 3.12 9.34
CA LEU A 425 20.34 3.36 8.01
C LEU A 425 21.31 4.20 7.18
N ASN A 426 21.48 3.87 5.90
CA ASN A 426 22.51 4.42 5.01
C ASN A 426 23.91 4.46 5.66
N PRO A 427 24.46 3.30 6.03
CA PRO A 427 25.76 3.23 6.69
C PRO A 427 26.88 3.89 5.88
N ASP A 428 26.81 3.86 4.55
CA ASP A 428 27.88 4.35 3.67
C ASP A 428 27.79 5.85 3.32
N ASP A 429 26.69 6.53 3.69
CA ASP A 429 26.50 7.98 3.45
C ASP A 429 26.40 8.74 4.79
N PRO A 430 27.47 9.42 5.24
CA PRO A 430 27.47 10.16 6.51
C PRO A 430 26.42 11.26 6.62
N ALA A 431 26.00 11.88 5.51
CA ALA A 431 25.00 12.95 5.52
C ALA A 431 23.58 12.41 5.70
N ARG A 432 23.31 11.21 5.16
CA ARG A 432 22.02 10.52 5.25
C ARG A 432 21.96 9.49 6.39
N ARG A 433 23.10 9.17 7.01
CA ARG A 433 23.22 8.15 8.07
C ARG A 433 22.32 8.45 9.25
N GLN A 434 21.42 7.51 9.56
CA GLN A 434 20.62 7.54 10.78
C GLN A 434 20.91 6.32 11.64
N THR A 435 20.83 6.46 12.95
CA THR A 435 20.86 5.33 13.89
C THR A 435 19.53 5.27 14.62
N ILE A 436 18.95 4.08 14.68
CA ILE A 436 17.79 3.77 15.50
C ILE A 436 18.09 2.52 16.33
N TYR A 437 17.29 2.31 17.36
CA TYR A 437 17.38 1.16 18.25
C TYR A 437 16.09 0.36 18.17
N VAL A 438 16.23 -0.96 18.14
CA VAL A 438 15.11 -1.87 18.06
C VAL A 438 15.14 -2.80 19.25
N LYS A 439 14.06 -2.83 20.01
CA LYS A 439 13.82 -3.94 20.93
C LYS A 439 13.04 -5.02 20.19
N SER A 440 13.52 -6.25 20.16
CA SER A 440 12.83 -7.37 19.49
C SER A 440 12.65 -8.55 20.44
N ALA A 441 11.58 -9.31 20.25
CA ALA A 441 11.27 -10.50 21.04
C ALA A 441 10.53 -11.54 20.19
N ARG A 442 10.53 -12.79 20.68
CA ARG A 442 9.70 -13.85 20.09
C ARG A 442 8.21 -13.53 20.29
N GLY A 443 7.41 -13.69 19.24
CA GLY A 443 5.95 -13.63 19.31
C GLY A 443 5.38 -14.77 20.16
N ARG A 444 4.22 -14.56 20.80
CA ARG A 444 3.51 -15.65 21.53
C ARG A 444 3.00 -16.74 20.59
N ASP A 445 2.75 -16.40 19.33
CA ASP A 445 2.24 -17.34 18.34
C ASP A 445 3.36 -18.22 17.72
N ALA A 446 4.58 -18.20 18.28
CA ALA A 446 5.72 -18.99 17.80
C ALA A 446 5.61 -20.49 18.10
N ASP A 447 4.57 -20.94 18.83
CA ASP A 447 4.39 -22.34 19.26
C ASP A 447 3.79 -23.25 18.16
N VAL A 448 3.98 -22.95 16.88
CA VAL A 448 3.62 -23.90 15.81
C VAL A 448 4.76 -24.89 15.59
N PRO A 449 4.47 -26.20 15.55
CA PRO A 449 5.50 -27.22 15.41
C PRO A 449 6.43 -26.96 14.22
N PRO A 450 7.75 -27.08 14.40
CA PRO A 450 8.71 -26.99 13.30
C PRO A 450 8.39 -28.05 12.24
N GLY A 451 8.02 -27.63 11.03
CA GLY A 451 7.71 -28.53 9.91
C GLY A 451 6.36 -28.26 9.24
N GLU A 452 5.43 -27.61 9.92
CA GLU A 452 4.29 -26.98 9.26
C GLU A 452 4.76 -25.66 8.65
N LYS A 453 5.19 -25.68 7.38
CA LYS A 453 5.18 -24.44 6.59
C LYS A 453 3.77 -23.90 6.70
N GLU A 454 3.56 -22.83 7.44
CA GLU A 454 2.28 -22.18 7.39
C GLU A 454 2.06 -21.71 5.96
N PRO A 455 0.95 -22.12 5.32
CA PRO A 455 0.64 -21.62 4.00
C PRO A 455 0.58 -20.10 4.09
N THR A 456 1.26 -19.38 3.18
CA THR A 456 1.19 -17.92 3.03
C THR A 456 -0.22 -17.36 3.23
N GLU A 457 -1.24 -18.10 2.75
CA GLU A 457 -2.65 -17.78 2.95
C GLU A 457 -3.07 -17.60 4.42
N ARG A 458 -2.56 -18.41 5.35
CA ARG A 458 -2.89 -18.28 6.78
C ARG A 458 -2.36 -16.97 7.35
N MET A 459 -1.11 -16.61 7.04
CA MET A 459 -0.51 -15.35 7.47
C MET A 459 -1.30 -14.15 6.96
N LEU A 460 -1.75 -14.21 5.70
CA LEU A 460 -2.62 -13.19 5.11
C LEU A 460 -4.00 -13.13 5.79
N LYS A 461 -4.60 -14.26 6.13
CA LYS A 461 -5.88 -14.30 6.88
C LYS A 461 -5.75 -13.69 8.27
N ASP A 462 -4.66 -13.96 8.96
CA ASP A 462 -4.38 -13.37 10.26
C ASP A 462 -4.17 -11.85 10.13
N ALA A 463 -3.42 -11.42 9.10
CA ALA A 463 -3.22 -10.00 8.78
C ALA A 463 -4.56 -9.31 8.44
N LEU A 464 -5.44 -9.96 7.67
CA LEU A 464 -6.77 -9.46 7.35
C LEU A 464 -7.60 -9.27 8.62
N HIS A 465 -7.63 -10.29 9.49
CA HIS A 465 -8.36 -10.21 10.76
C HIS A 465 -7.81 -9.09 11.66
N GLU A 466 -6.48 -8.91 11.72
CA GLU A 466 -5.86 -7.81 12.46
C GLU A 466 -6.29 -6.42 11.93
N VAL A 467 -6.37 -6.28 10.60
CA VAL A 467 -6.69 -5.02 9.90
C VAL A 467 -8.20 -4.70 9.92
N GLU A 468 -9.06 -5.72 9.95
CA GLU A 468 -10.52 -5.57 10.09
C GLU A 468 -10.97 -5.37 11.54
N ALA A 469 -10.11 -5.62 12.53
CA ALA A 469 -10.45 -5.51 13.94
C ALA A 469 -10.73 -4.04 14.35
N PRO A 470 -11.92 -3.72 14.90
CA PRO A 470 -12.36 -2.35 15.16
C PRO A 470 -11.55 -1.62 16.25
N GLU A 471 -10.85 -2.36 17.12
CA GLU A 471 -10.09 -1.81 18.26
C GLU A 471 -8.63 -1.47 17.93
N ARG A 472 -8.15 -1.75 16.71
CA ARG A 472 -6.74 -1.56 16.32
C ARG A 472 -6.57 -0.85 14.99
N SER A 473 -7.54 -0.03 14.58
CA SER A 473 -7.27 0.87 13.46
C SER A 473 -6.04 1.70 13.85
N TYR A 474 -5.04 1.72 12.97
CA TYR A 474 -3.85 2.60 13.03
C TYR A 474 -4.24 4.10 12.96
N ALA A 475 -5.47 4.44 13.37
CA ALA A 475 -6.10 5.74 13.33
C ALA A 475 -5.40 6.68 14.31
N GLU A 476 -4.19 7.06 13.93
CA GLU A 476 -3.25 7.87 14.68
C GLU A 476 -2.89 7.18 16.01
N HIS A 477 -1.61 7.11 16.37
CA HIS A 477 -1.29 7.09 17.80
C HIS A 477 -2.13 8.21 18.40
N PRO A 478 -3.08 7.93 19.32
CA PRO A 478 -4.06 8.93 19.73
C PRO A 478 -3.28 10.17 20.09
N LYS A 479 -3.53 11.28 19.37
CA LYS A 479 -2.89 12.58 19.64
C LYS A 479 -3.11 12.87 21.12
N GLY A 480 -2.12 12.59 21.96
CA GLY A 480 -2.27 12.59 23.43
C GLY A 480 -1.86 11.35 24.20
N ALA A 481 -1.25 10.32 23.58
CA ALA A 481 -0.52 9.29 24.33
C ALA A 481 0.70 9.93 25.02
N THR A 482 0.51 10.41 26.26
CA THR A 482 1.48 11.17 27.05
C THR A 482 2.44 10.30 27.85
N HIS A 483 2.44 8.98 27.65
CA HIS A 483 3.43 8.13 28.29
C HIS A 483 4.76 8.21 27.52
N PRO A 484 5.88 8.56 28.19
CA PRO A 484 7.22 8.60 27.58
C PRO A 484 7.74 7.24 27.05
N GLY A 485 6.91 6.19 27.06
CA GLY A 485 7.17 4.88 26.45
C GLY A 485 6.36 4.59 25.18
N ASP A 486 5.42 5.47 24.79
CA ASP A 486 4.56 5.30 23.60
C ASP A 486 5.19 5.84 22.31
N GLU A 487 6.38 6.45 22.37
CA GLU A 487 7.14 6.82 21.16
C GLU A 487 7.67 5.59 20.40
N ALA A 488 7.78 4.44 21.07
CA ALA A 488 8.26 3.21 20.48
C ALA A 488 7.10 2.43 19.83
N GLY A 489 6.98 2.54 18.51
CA GLY A 489 5.96 1.84 17.72
C GLY A 489 6.22 0.33 17.73
N ARG A 490 5.34 -0.44 18.37
CA ARG A 490 5.37 -1.90 18.35
C ARG A 490 4.83 -2.43 17.02
N ILE A 491 5.61 -3.24 16.33
CA ILE A 491 5.31 -3.82 15.01
C ILE A 491 5.52 -5.34 15.07
N LYS A 492 4.70 -6.10 14.34
CA LYS A 492 4.83 -7.55 14.21
C LYS A 492 5.59 -7.85 12.91
N ILE A 493 6.92 -7.84 12.95
CA ILE A 493 7.75 -8.06 11.75
C ILE A 493 7.46 -9.40 11.08
N SER A 494 7.24 -10.42 11.88
CA SER A 494 6.81 -11.75 11.45
C SER A 494 5.92 -12.36 12.52
N ARG A 495 5.39 -13.55 12.27
CA ARG A 495 4.64 -14.27 13.31
C ARG A 495 5.48 -14.55 14.55
N GLU A 496 6.76 -14.84 14.34
CA GLU A 496 7.70 -15.19 15.39
C GLU A 496 8.45 -13.99 15.96
N THR A 497 8.41 -12.83 15.31
CA THR A 497 9.18 -11.66 15.71
C THR A 497 8.29 -10.44 15.88
N VAL A 498 8.29 -9.90 17.09
CA VAL A 498 7.71 -8.59 17.42
C VAL A 498 8.86 -7.64 17.73
N ALA A 499 8.76 -6.41 17.24
CA ALA A 499 9.75 -5.37 17.46
C ALA A 499 9.12 -4.07 17.94
N ALA A 500 9.90 -3.22 18.59
CA ALA A 500 9.58 -1.83 18.86
C ALA A 500 10.75 -0.95 18.46
N PHE A 501 10.48 0.11 17.70
CA PHE A 501 11.50 1.00 17.13
C PHE A 501 11.61 2.29 17.93
N ALA A 502 12.82 2.68 18.32
CA ALA A 502 13.07 3.87 19.12
C ALA A 502 14.29 4.68 18.64
N ALA A 503 14.28 5.98 18.90
CA ALA A 503 15.37 6.88 18.50
C ALA A 503 16.60 6.74 19.41
N SER A 504 16.42 6.26 20.65
CA SER A 504 17.48 6.02 21.62
C SER A 504 17.43 4.61 22.19
N GLU A 505 18.57 4.12 22.69
CA GLU A 505 18.67 2.81 23.31
C GLU A 505 17.78 2.68 24.56
N GLY A 506 17.76 3.72 25.40
CA GLY A 506 16.96 3.74 26.61
C GLY A 506 15.46 3.72 26.34
N ASP A 507 15.00 4.36 25.27
CA ASP A 507 13.60 4.28 24.82
C ASP A 507 13.27 2.87 24.30
N ALA A 508 14.18 2.25 23.54
CA ALA A 508 14.01 0.87 23.09
C ALA A 508 13.91 -0.08 24.29
N GLU A 509 14.80 0.04 25.29
CA GLU A 509 14.78 -0.81 26.49
C GLU A 509 13.46 -0.72 27.26
N ARG A 510 12.85 0.46 27.34
CA ARG A 510 11.54 0.69 27.99
C ARG A 510 10.36 0.18 27.16
N ALA A 511 10.52 -0.02 25.86
CA ALA A 511 9.43 -0.43 24.98
C ALA A 511 8.90 -1.83 25.37
N GLN A 512 7.57 -1.98 25.29
CA GLN A 512 6.89 -3.25 25.59
C GLN A 512 6.70 -4.10 24.33
N VAL A 513 7.63 -5.03 24.08
CA VAL A 513 7.50 -6.02 23.00
C VAL A 513 6.95 -7.35 23.48
N ILE A 514 7.26 -7.73 24.73
CA ILE A 514 6.69 -8.90 25.38
C ILE A 514 5.38 -8.46 26.00
N ARG A 515 4.29 -9.00 25.48
CA ARG A 515 2.97 -8.84 26.09
C ARG A 515 3.04 -9.70 27.37
N LEU A 516 3.00 -9.09 28.56
CA LEU A 516 3.02 -9.79 29.86
C LEU A 516 1.85 -10.77 30.00
#